data_AF-A0A7S0WCS3-F1
#
_entry.id   AF-A0A7S0WCS3-F1
#
_cell.length_a   1.000
_cell.length_b   1.000
_cell.length_c   1.000
_cell.angle_alpha   90.00
_cell.angle_beta   90.00
_cell.angle_gamma   90.00
#
_symmetry.space_group_name_H-M   'P 1'
#
loop_
_entity.id
_entity.type
_entity.pdbx_description
1 polymer ?
#
loop_
_entity_poly.entity_id
_entity_poly.type
_entity_poly.pdbx_seq_one_letter_code
_entity_poly.pdbx_strand_id
1 'polypeptide(L)'
;ILPRLPGSKALYIAISLVGAVVMPHNLFLHSALVLSRGFSLGEKSLKMALKYNIVESGLALAVSLFINFAVIIVAAANFAQLDDPVEMQAVRDKPLQYAPQMLKEVLGPAAKGFFAAALLASGQSSTITGTYAGQFVMDGFLELRINPVLRSFVTRMCAILPSLSVVLIAGDEYSESL
;
A
#
# COMPACT_ATOMS: atom_id res chain seq x y z
N ILE A 1 10.21 -4.24 -28.66
CA ILE A 1 11.04 -3.63 -27.60
C ILE A 1 10.97 -4.56 -26.39
N LEU A 2 12.06 -5.24 -26.04
CA LEU A 2 12.11 -6.09 -24.84
C LEU A 2 12.39 -5.17 -23.64
N PRO A 3 11.58 -5.19 -22.57
CA PRO A 3 11.85 -4.39 -21.38
C PRO A 3 13.16 -4.88 -20.75
N ARG A 4 14.11 -3.96 -20.56
CA ARG A 4 15.40 -4.20 -19.89
C ARG A 4 15.49 -3.30 -18.67
N LEU A 5 15.94 -3.85 -17.54
CA LEU A 5 16.19 -3.08 -16.32
C LEU A 5 17.62 -2.54 -16.36
N PRO A 6 17.82 -1.21 -16.43
CA PRO A 6 19.16 -0.62 -16.49
C PRO A 6 19.75 -0.55 -15.08
N GLY A 7 20.41 -1.63 -14.65
CA GLY A 7 21.26 -1.67 -13.46
C GLY A 7 20.56 -1.96 -12.13
N SER A 8 21.35 -2.02 -11.06
CA SER A 8 20.94 -2.47 -9.72
C SER A 8 19.85 -1.61 -9.10
N LYS A 9 19.91 -0.28 -9.30
CA LYS A 9 18.89 0.66 -8.78
C LYS A 9 17.50 0.40 -9.39
N ALA A 10 17.43 0.13 -10.69
CA ALA A 10 16.16 -0.20 -11.35
C ALA A 10 15.58 -1.52 -10.84
N LEU A 11 16.44 -2.50 -10.53
CA LEU A 11 16.01 -3.76 -9.92
C LEU A 11 15.45 -3.54 -8.49
N TYR A 12 16.10 -2.71 -7.67
CA TYR A 12 15.60 -2.38 -6.33
C TYR A 12 14.22 -1.71 -6.37
N ILE A 13 14.02 -0.75 -7.28
CA ILE A 13 12.72 -0.09 -7.46
C ILE A 13 11.65 -1.10 -7.92
N ALA A 14 11.99 -1.97 -8.88
CA ALA A 14 11.09 -3.00 -9.37
C ALA A 14 10.67 -3.97 -8.25
N ILE A 15 11.62 -4.47 -7.44
CA ILE A 15 11.33 -5.35 -6.30
C ILE A 15 10.46 -4.62 -5.26
N SER A 16 10.77 -3.36 -4.97
CA SER A 16 10.01 -2.53 -4.02
C SER A 16 8.56 -2.34 -4.49
N LEU A 17 8.36 -2.10 -5.79
CA LEU A 17 7.04 -1.94 -6.38
C LEU A 17 6.24 -3.25 -6.39
N VAL A 18 6.90 -4.38 -6.67
CA VAL A 18 6.28 -5.71 -6.57
C VAL A 18 5.88 -6.01 -5.13
N GLY A 19 6.74 -5.74 -4.14
CA GLY A 19 6.43 -5.93 -2.73
C GLY A 19 5.32 -5.02 -2.21
N ALA A 20 5.24 -3.79 -2.72
CA ALA A 20 4.15 -2.86 -2.38
C ALA A 20 2.79 -3.32 -2.94
N VAL A 21 2.76 -3.93 -4.13
CA VAL A 21 1.53 -4.42 -4.75
C VAL A 21 1.12 -5.79 -4.19
N VAL A 22 2.08 -6.70 -4.00
CA VAL A 22 1.85 -8.06 -3.52
C VAL A 22 2.09 -8.11 -2.02
N MET A 23 1.04 -7.80 -1.26
CA MET A 23 1.07 -7.78 0.21
C MET A 23 0.84 -9.20 0.76
N PRO A 24 1.82 -9.84 1.40
CA PRO A 24 1.69 -11.24 1.85
C PRO A 24 0.59 -11.42 2.89
N HIS A 25 0.35 -10.44 3.76
CA HIS A 25 -0.73 -10.51 4.74
C HIS A 25 -2.13 -10.53 4.11
N ASN A 26 -2.31 -9.94 2.92
CA ASN A 26 -3.58 -10.02 2.19
C ASN A 26 -3.84 -11.44 1.67
N LEU A 27 -2.80 -12.21 1.34
CA LEU A 27 -2.96 -13.62 0.96
C LEU A 27 -3.52 -14.43 2.13
N PHE A 28 -2.94 -14.29 3.32
CA PHE A 28 -3.42 -14.99 4.52
C PHE A 28 -4.84 -14.57 4.91
N LEU A 29 -5.12 -13.26 4.88
CA LEU A 29 -6.44 -12.74 5.21
C LEU A 29 -7.51 -13.22 4.23
N HIS A 30 -7.24 -13.13 2.93
CA HIS A 30 -8.22 -13.49 1.90
C HIS A 30 -8.48 -15.00 1.88
N SER A 31 -7.45 -15.82 2.08
CA SER A 31 -7.62 -17.27 2.28
C SER A 31 -8.49 -17.59 3.49
N ALA A 32 -8.29 -16.90 4.62
CA ALA A 32 -9.08 -17.12 5.83
C ALA A 32 -10.54 -16.66 5.69
N LEU A 33 -10.79 -15.53 5.03
CA LEU A 33 -12.14 -15.00 4.79
C LEU A 33 -12.97 -15.89 3.84
N VAL A 34 -12.32 -16.51 2.86
CA VAL A 34 -12.98 -17.51 2.00
C VAL A 34 -13.39 -18.73 2.81
N LEU A 35 -12.54 -19.19 3.75
CA LEU A 35 -12.87 -20.32 4.62
C LEU A 35 -14.01 -19.98 5.61
N SER A 36 -14.14 -18.73 6.06
CA SER A 36 -15.21 -18.32 6.98
C SER A 36 -16.61 -18.19 6.33
N ARG A 37 -16.72 -18.21 4.99
CA ARG A 37 -18.01 -18.07 4.27
C ARG A 37 -18.91 -19.32 4.33
N GLY A 38 -18.49 -20.40 5.00
CA GLY A 38 -19.37 -21.52 5.37
C GLY A 38 -19.98 -22.28 4.17
N PHE A 39 -19.18 -22.60 3.16
CA PHE A 39 -19.67 -23.27 1.95
C PHE A 39 -20.11 -24.72 2.21
N SER A 40 -21.20 -25.14 1.57
CA SER A 40 -21.56 -26.56 1.49
C SER A 40 -20.49 -27.32 0.69
N LEU A 41 -20.07 -28.49 1.18
CA LEU A 41 -19.01 -29.35 0.61
C LEU A 41 -19.41 -30.03 -0.72
N GLY A 42 -20.18 -29.35 -1.59
CA GLY A 42 -20.56 -29.84 -2.90
C GLY A 42 -19.67 -29.28 -4.00
N GLU A 43 -19.24 -30.10 -4.96
CA GLU A 43 -18.36 -29.69 -6.07
C GLU A 43 -18.90 -28.48 -6.86
N LYS A 44 -20.23 -28.41 -7.07
CA LYS A 44 -20.88 -27.29 -7.76
C LYS A 44 -20.81 -25.98 -6.95
N SER A 45 -20.96 -26.09 -5.62
CA SER A 45 -20.85 -24.96 -4.68
C SER A 45 -19.43 -24.41 -4.65
N LEU A 46 -18.44 -25.31 -4.59
CA LEU A 46 -17.02 -24.96 -4.62
C LEU A 46 -16.60 -24.25 -5.92
N LYS A 47 -17.01 -24.78 -7.08
CA LYS A 47 -16.72 -24.15 -8.38
C LYS A 47 -17.33 -22.76 -8.50
N MET A 48 -18.56 -22.57 -8.00
CA MET A 48 -19.20 -21.25 -7.97
C MET A 48 -18.46 -20.30 -7.02
N ALA A 49 -18.13 -20.73 -5.81
CA ALA A 49 -17.38 -19.95 -4.83
C ALA A 49 -16.03 -19.46 -5.39
N LEU A 50 -15.28 -20.35 -6.05
CA LEU A 50 -14.03 -20.00 -6.71
C LEU A 50 -14.23 -18.98 -7.83
N LYS A 51 -15.26 -19.15 -8.68
CA LYS A 51 -15.55 -18.21 -9.77
C LYS A 51 -15.86 -16.81 -9.23
N TYR A 52 -16.71 -16.69 -8.21
CA TYR A 52 -17.02 -15.40 -7.59
C TYR A 52 -15.79 -14.79 -6.95
N ASN A 53 -14.98 -15.59 -6.24
CA ASN A 53 -13.76 -15.11 -5.59
C ASN A 53 -12.74 -14.57 -6.59
N ILE A 54 -12.55 -15.25 -7.72
CA ILE A 54 -11.67 -14.80 -8.80
C ILE A 54 -12.16 -13.50 -9.41
N VAL A 55 -13.47 -13.35 -9.63
CA VAL A 55 -14.04 -12.11 -10.18
C VAL A 55 -13.94 -10.96 -9.17
N GLU A 56 -14.26 -11.20 -7.90
CA GLU A 56 -14.17 -10.21 -6.80
C GLU A 56 -12.72 -9.71 -6.64
N SER A 57 -11.76 -10.62 -6.52
CA SER A 57 -10.34 -10.29 -6.42
C SER A 57 -9.79 -9.66 -7.71
N GLY A 58 -10.17 -10.20 -8.87
CA GLY A 58 -9.71 -9.71 -10.17
C GLY A 58 -10.18 -8.28 -10.43
N LEU A 59 -11.42 -7.95 -10.09
CA LEU A 59 -11.94 -6.60 -10.18
C LEU A 59 -11.23 -5.65 -9.22
N ALA A 60 -11.01 -6.07 -7.97
CA ALA A 60 -10.28 -5.26 -6.99
C ALA A 60 -8.84 -4.96 -7.46
N LEU A 61 -8.13 -5.96 -7.98
CA LEU A 61 -6.79 -5.79 -8.54
C LEU A 61 -6.79 -4.91 -9.79
N ALA A 62 -7.79 -5.04 -10.67
CA ALA A 62 -7.92 -4.20 -11.86
C ALA A 62 -8.12 -2.72 -11.49
N VAL A 63 -8.98 -2.44 -10.50
CA VAL A 63 -9.18 -1.08 -9.96
C VAL A 63 -7.90 -0.55 -9.32
N SER A 64 -7.21 -1.36 -8.52
CA SER A 64 -5.93 -0.98 -7.92
C SER A 64 -4.87 -0.64 -8.99
N LEU A 65 -4.77 -1.45 -10.04
CA LEU A 65 -3.88 -1.22 -11.18
C LEU A 65 -4.20 0.10 -11.87
N PHE A 66 -5.49 0.38 -12.09
CA PHE A 66 -5.94 1.62 -12.71
C PHE A 66 -5.56 2.86 -11.87
N ILE A 67 -5.76 2.80 -10.55
CA ILE A 67 -5.38 3.88 -9.62
C ILE A 67 -3.85 4.07 -9.65
N ASN A 68 -3.07 2.99 -9.59
CA ASN A 68 -1.60 3.06 -9.63
C ASN A 68 -1.11 3.70 -10.93
N PHE A 69 -1.69 3.36 -12.08
CA PHE A 69 -1.36 4.02 -13.34
C PHE A 69 -1.78 5.49 -13.35
N ALA A 70 -2.95 5.84 -12.83
CA ALA A 70 -3.38 7.23 -12.76
C ALA A 70 -2.40 8.09 -11.94
N VAL A 71 -1.93 7.59 -10.78
CA VAL A 71 -0.94 8.29 -9.94
C VAL A 71 0.39 8.47 -10.70
N ILE A 72 0.87 7.43 -11.38
CA ILE A 72 2.12 7.51 -12.16
C ILE A 72 1.98 8.49 -13.33
N ILE A 73 0.85 8.49 -14.04
CA ILE A 73 0.60 9.40 -15.16
C ILE A 73 0.54 10.86 -14.68
N VAL A 74 -0.16 11.14 -13.59
CA VAL A 74 -0.21 12.50 -12.99
C VAL A 74 1.17 12.96 -12.58
N ALA A 75 1.95 12.10 -11.92
CA ALA A 75 3.31 12.41 -11.53
C ALA A 75 4.20 12.68 -12.76
N ALA A 76 4.14 11.83 -13.78
CA ALA A 76 4.93 11.99 -15.00
C ALA A 76 4.56 13.25 -15.78
N ALA A 77 3.26 13.58 -15.89
CA ALA A 77 2.77 14.75 -16.61
C ALA A 77 3.22 16.06 -15.97
N ASN A 78 3.24 16.15 -14.63
CA ASN A 78 3.76 17.32 -13.93
C ASN A 78 5.29 17.36 -13.95
N PHE A 79 5.95 16.22 -13.76
CA PHE A 79 7.41 16.13 -13.75
C PHE A 79 8.01 16.54 -15.10
N ALA A 80 7.32 16.26 -16.21
CA ALA A 80 7.74 16.68 -17.55
C ALA A 80 7.66 18.20 -17.79
N GLN A 81 6.97 18.96 -16.93
CA GLN A 81 6.87 20.43 -17.01
C GLN A 81 7.93 21.14 -16.15
N LEU A 82 8.71 20.40 -15.36
CA LEU A 82 9.77 20.95 -14.52
C LEU A 82 11.05 21.12 -15.34
N ASP A 83 11.44 22.36 -15.59
CA ASP A 83 12.69 22.70 -16.28
C ASP A 83 13.85 22.97 -15.31
N ASP A 84 13.57 23.29 -14.04
CA ASP A 84 14.60 23.57 -13.03
C ASP A 84 15.17 22.27 -12.44
N PRO A 85 16.49 22.00 -12.57
CA PRO A 85 17.12 20.80 -12.01
C PRO A 85 17.03 20.73 -10.48
N VAL A 86 16.94 21.86 -9.77
CA VAL A 86 16.81 21.89 -8.30
C VAL A 86 15.43 21.41 -7.87
N GLU A 87 14.38 21.89 -8.53
CA GLU A 87 13.01 21.49 -8.25
C GLU A 87 12.76 20.03 -8.63
N MET A 88 13.36 19.59 -9.74
CA MET A 88 13.33 18.20 -10.16
C MET A 88 13.95 17.24 -9.14
N GLN A 89 15.05 17.66 -8.49
CA GLN A 89 15.66 16.89 -7.41
C GLN A 89 14.79 16.88 -6.15
N ALA A 90 14.22 18.03 -5.76
CA ALA A 90 13.33 18.12 -4.61
C ALA A 90 12.09 17.21 -4.73
N VAL A 91 11.51 17.10 -5.94
CA VAL A 91 10.37 16.19 -6.20
C VAL A 91 10.79 14.72 -6.10
N ARG A 92 12.02 14.36 -6.50
CA ARG A 92 12.54 13.00 -6.38
C ARG A 92 12.82 12.61 -4.94
N ASP A 93 13.33 13.55 -4.15
CA ASP A 93 13.67 13.33 -2.75
C ASP A 93 12.41 13.30 -1.88
N LYS A 94 11.37 14.08 -2.22
CA LYS A 94 10.15 14.25 -1.41
C LYS A 94 8.84 13.98 -2.15
N PRO A 95 8.67 12.82 -2.82
CA PRO A 95 7.54 12.57 -3.72
C PRO A 95 6.18 12.68 -3.01
N LEU A 96 6.06 12.24 -1.76
CA LEU A 96 4.81 12.31 -0.99
C LEU A 96 4.42 13.76 -0.63
N GLN A 97 5.39 14.63 -0.37
CA GLN A 97 5.12 16.04 -0.01
C GLN A 97 4.66 16.84 -1.23
N TYR A 98 5.21 16.55 -2.42
CA TYR A 98 4.83 17.19 -3.67
C TYR A 98 3.56 16.60 -4.31
N ALA A 99 3.20 15.34 -4.03
CA ALA A 99 2.02 14.69 -4.61
C ALA A 99 0.69 15.47 -4.52
N PRO A 100 0.31 16.09 -3.37
CA PRO A 100 -0.91 16.91 -3.30
C PRO A 100 -0.86 18.14 -4.21
N GLN A 101 0.33 18.72 -4.42
CA GLN A 101 0.53 19.87 -5.29
C GLN A 101 0.40 19.44 -6.76
N MET A 102 1.04 18.35 -7.14
CA MET A 102 0.93 17.78 -8.49
C MET A 102 -0.52 17.39 -8.86
N LEU A 103 -1.28 16.87 -7.89
CA LEU A 103 -2.70 16.60 -8.06
C LEU A 103 -3.54 17.87 -8.19
N LYS A 104 -3.20 18.94 -7.48
CA LYS A 104 -3.87 20.24 -7.60
C LYS A 104 -3.76 20.81 -9.01
N GLU A 105 -2.58 20.75 -9.60
CA GLU A 105 -2.35 21.31 -10.93
C GLU A 105 -3.16 20.60 -12.02
N VAL A 106 -3.47 19.31 -11.83
CA VAL A 106 -4.25 18.51 -12.80
C VAL A 106 -5.76 18.52 -12.51
N LEU A 107 -6.17 18.42 -11.23
CA LEU A 107 -7.55 18.19 -10.81
C LEU A 107 -8.20 19.40 -10.12
N GLY A 108 -7.42 20.46 -9.87
CA GLY A 108 -7.89 21.70 -9.24
C GLY A 108 -7.72 21.76 -7.70
N PRO A 109 -8.15 22.87 -7.07
CA PRO A 109 -7.88 23.18 -5.66
C PRO A 109 -8.42 22.16 -4.66
N ALA A 110 -9.55 21.51 -4.98
CA ALA A 110 -10.15 20.50 -4.11
C ALA A 110 -9.31 19.21 -3.98
N ALA A 111 -8.43 18.93 -4.96
CA ALA A 111 -7.65 17.70 -5.02
C ALA A 111 -6.71 17.51 -3.82
N LYS A 112 -6.18 18.60 -3.26
CA LYS A 112 -5.35 18.55 -2.03
C LYS A 112 -6.12 17.99 -0.85
N GLY A 113 -7.36 18.46 -0.65
CA GLY A 113 -8.23 18.00 0.42
C GLY A 113 -8.61 16.53 0.25
N PHE A 114 -8.97 16.13 -0.98
CA PHE A 114 -9.26 14.73 -1.28
C PHE A 114 -8.05 13.82 -1.10
N PHE A 115 -6.86 14.25 -1.49
CA PHE A 115 -5.64 13.47 -1.28
C PHE A 115 -5.35 13.27 0.20
N ALA A 116 -5.44 14.31 1.03
CA ALA A 116 -5.24 14.20 2.47
C ALA A 116 -6.27 13.26 3.12
N ALA A 117 -7.55 13.40 2.74
CA ALA A 117 -8.62 12.52 3.23
C ALA A 117 -8.41 11.05 2.79
N ALA A 118 -8.02 10.83 1.53
CA ALA A 118 -7.74 9.50 0.99
C ALA A 118 -6.52 8.85 1.67
N LEU A 119 -5.46 9.62 1.92
CA LEU A 119 -4.26 9.15 2.61
C LEU A 119 -4.58 8.74 4.06
N LEU A 120 -5.38 9.55 4.77
CA LEU A 120 -5.87 9.20 6.10
C LEU A 120 -6.75 7.95 6.10
N ALA A 121 -7.71 7.87 5.17
CA ALA A 121 -8.60 6.72 5.03
C ALA A 121 -7.84 5.43 4.72
N SER A 122 -6.82 5.50 3.85
CA SER A 122 -5.93 4.39 3.52
C SER A 122 -5.19 3.86 4.76
N GLY A 123 -4.67 4.76 5.60
CA GLY A 123 -3.99 4.37 6.85
C GLY A 123 -4.91 3.64 7.85
N GLN A 124 -6.17 4.08 7.96
CA GLN A 124 -7.16 3.38 8.80
C GLN A 124 -7.52 2.01 8.23
N SER A 125 -7.78 1.92 6.93
CA SER A 125 -8.07 0.65 6.25
C SER A 125 -6.92 -0.36 6.42
N SER A 126 -5.66 0.07 6.23
CA SER A 126 -4.48 -0.75 6.41
C SER A 126 -4.35 -1.30 7.84
N THR A 127 -4.67 -0.48 8.85
CA THR A 127 -4.67 -0.95 10.26
C THR A 127 -5.66 -2.08 10.45
N ILE A 128 -6.90 -1.91 9.97
CA ILE A 128 -7.96 -2.91 10.17
C ILE A 128 -7.56 -4.23 9.52
N THR A 129 -7.17 -4.20 8.24
CA THR A 129 -6.72 -5.37 7.47
C THR A 129 -5.52 -6.04 8.13
N GLY A 130 -4.52 -5.26 8.58
CA GLY A 130 -3.34 -5.77 9.28
C GLY A 130 -3.67 -6.45 10.61
N THR A 131 -4.61 -5.89 11.39
CA THR A 131 -5.05 -6.53 12.63
C THR A 131 -5.78 -7.84 12.38
N TYR A 132 -6.61 -7.94 11.34
CA TYR A 132 -7.30 -9.19 10.98
C TYR A 132 -6.33 -10.25 10.47
N ALA A 133 -5.44 -9.90 9.54
CA ALA A 133 -4.42 -10.81 9.04
C ALA A 133 -3.54 -11.33 10.20
N GLY A 134 -3.17 -10.45 11.13
CA GLY A 134 -2.39 -10.80 12.32
C GLY A 134 -3.10 -11.81 13.24
N GLN A 135 -4.44 -11.78 13.37
CA GLN A 135 -5.13 -12.82 14.16
C GLN A 135 -5.05 -14.16 13.47
N PHE A 136 -5.32 -14.23 12.17
CA PHE A 136 -5.29 -15.49 11.45
C PHE A 136 -3.89 -16.13 11.44
N VAL A 137 -2.84 -15.32 11.32
CA VAL A 137 -1.46 -15.81 11.40
C VAL A 137 -1.11 -16.25 12.83
N MET A 138 -1.45 -15.47 13.86
CA MET A 138 -1.14 -15.84 15.26
C MET A 138 -1.94 -17.06 15.72
N ASP A 139 -3.25 -17.12 15.45
CA ASP A 139 -4.09 -18.25 15.84
C ASP A 139 -3.74 -19.51 15.06
N GLY A 140 -3.37 -19.36 13.78
CA GLY A 140 -3.06 -20.50 12.90
C GLY A 140 -1.66 -21.08 13.05
N PHE A 141 -0.64 -20.24 13.27
CA PHE A 141 0.77 -20.70 13.35
C PHE A 141 1.34 -20.71 14.76
N LEU A 142 0.92 -19.81 15.64
CA LEU A 142 1.47 -19.65 16.98
C LEU A 142 0.53 -20.17 18.07
N GLU A 143 -0.73 -20.47 17.73
CA GLU A 143 -1.81 -20.84 18.65
C GLU A 143 -2.00 -19.84 19.82
N LEU A 144 -1.55 -18.59 19.63
CA LEU A 144 -1.56 -17.53 20.65
C LEU A 144 -2.78 -16.64 20.52
N ARG A 145 -3.73 -16.79 21.44
CA ARG A 145 -4.93 -15.94 21.51
C ARG A 145 -4.70 -14.69 22.37
N ILE A 146 -4.34 -13.59 21.70
CA ILE A 146 -4.19 -12.27 22.33
C ILE A 146 -5.42 -11.42 22.05
N ASN A 147 -5.82 -10.58 23.01
CA ASN A 147 -6.89 -9.58 22.80
C ASN A 147 -6.55 -8.71 21.56
N PRO A 148 -7.48 -8.54 20.59
CA PRO A 148 -7.26 -7.74 19.39
C PRO A 148 -6.76 -6.31 19.64
N VAL A 149 -7.21 -5.67 20.73
CA VAL A 149 -6.78 -4.31 21.10
C VAL A 149 -5.32 -4.31 21.54
N LEU A 150 -4.92 -5.26 22.38
CA LEU A 150 -3.54 -5.38 22.85
C LEU A 150 -2.61 -5.70 21.68
N ARG A 151 -3.02 -6.61 20.79
CA ARG A 151 -2.25 -6.93 19.58
C ARG A 151 -2.07 -5.69 18.69
N SER A 152 -3.14 -4.95 18.42
CA SER A 152 -3.09 -3.72 17.62
C SER A 152 -2.18 -2.67 18.25
N PHE A 153 -2.23 -2.52 19.57
CA PHE A 153 -1.37 -1.59 20.29
C PHE A 153 0.11 -2.00 20.18
N VAL A 154 0.45 -3.26 20.45
CA VAL A 154 1.82 -3.76 20.39
C VAL A 154 2.40 -3.64 18.98
N THR A 155 1.67 -4.08 17.94
CA THR A 155 2.17 -4.00 16.56
C THR A 155 2.32 -2.56 16.10
N ARG A 156 1.43 -1.65 16.50
CA ARG A 156 1.58 -0.21 16.24
C ARG A 156 2.78 0.39 16.97
N MET A 157 3.01 0.05 18.23
CA MET A 157 4.19 0.52 18.96
C MET A 157 5.48 0.02 18.30
N CYS A 158 5.54 -1.25 17.89
CA CYS A 158 6.70 -1.78 17.16
C CYS A 158 6.93 -1.09 15.81
N ALA A 159 5.89 -0.55 15.17
CA ALA A 159 6.03 0.19 13.91
C ALA A 159 6.37 1.68 14.12
N ILE A 160 5.72 2.33 15.09
CA ILE A 160 5.86 3.77 15.35
C ILE A 160 7.18 4.08 16.05
N LEU A 161 7.61 3.24 17.01
CA LEU A 161 8.82 3.54 17.81
C LEU A 161 10.09 3.63 16.96
N PRO A 162 10.38 2.71 16.01
CA PRO A 162 11.55 2.86 15.14
C PRO A 162 11.46 4.08 14.23
N SER A 163 10.29 4.32 13.62
CA SER A 163 10.06 5.48 12.75
C SER A 163 10.25 6.79 13.50
N LEU A 164 9.66 6.91 14.69
CA LEU A 164 9.80 8.10 15.54
C LEU A 164 11.25 8.29 16.01
N SER A 165 11.95 7.21 16.34
CA SER A 165 13.36 7.27 16.74
C SER A 165 14.23 7.82 15.62
N VAL A 166 14.00 7.38 14.37
CA VAL A 166 14.71 7.91 13.19
C VAL A 166 14.45 9.40 13.02
N VAL A 167 13.20 9.84 13.12
CA VAL A 167 12.84 11.28 13.00
C VAL A 167 13.53 12.11 14.09
N LEU A 168 13.53 11.64 15.34
CA LEU A 168 14.13 12.36 16.46
C LEU A 168 15.67 12.43 16.39
N ILE A 169 16.33 11.37 15.92
CA ILE A 169 17.79 11.30 15.83
C ILE A 169 18.32 12.05 14.60
N ALA A 170 17.65 11.90 13.47
CA ALA A 170 18.08 12.49 12.21
C ALA A 170 17.73 14.00 12.13
N GLY A 171 16.73 14.48 12.87
CA GLY A 171 16.24 15.85 12.74
C GLY A 171 15.65 16.12 11.35
N ASP A 172 15.02 17.29 11.17
CA ASP A 172 14.34 17.66 9.92
C ASP A 172 15.26 17.59 8.69
N GLU A 173 16.59 17.74 8.83
CA GLU A 173 17.52 17.74 7.69
C GLU A 173 17.95 16.34 7.20
N TYR A 174 17.99 15.31 8.05
CA TYR A 174 18.45 13.96 7.66
C TYR A 174 17.34 12.89 7.68
N SER A 175 16.22 13.14 8.37
CA SER A 175 15.04 12.25 8.30
C SER A 175 14.37 12.30 6.92
N GLU A 176 14.65 13.34 6.14
CA GLU A 176 13.97 13.66 4.88
C GLU A 176 14.72 13.18 3.62
N SER A 177 15.90 12.53 3.77
CA SER A 177 16.73 12.02 2.68
C SER A 177 16.86 10.48 2.63
N LEU A 178 16.06 9.76 3.42
CA LEU A 178 16.01 8.30 3.53
C LEU A 178 14.74 7.75 2.86
#